data_AF-A0A1B9AY51-F1
#
_entry.id   AF-A0A1B9AY51-F1
#
_cell.length_a   1.000
_cell.length_b   1.000
_cell.length_c   1.000
_cell.angle_alpha   90.00
_cell.angle_beta   90.00
_cell.angle_gamma   90.00
#
_symmetry.space_group_name_H-M   'P 1'
#
loop_
_entity.id
_entity.type
_entity.pdbx_description
1 polymer ?
#
loop_
_entity_poly.entity_id
_entity_poly.type
_entity_poly.pdbx_seq_one_letter_code
_entity_poly.pdbx_strand_id
1 'polypeptide(L)'
;MKNRQDAWSEENDLLLAETVLRHVREGSTQLNAFEEVGDQLNRTSAACGFRWNAVVRHQYEKALALAKKQRKQRNRLLGKEQGGKKKLLYQPPVPSIEEVEAMSLPLPNDIEVETEQLPYRASSTQEDMSMEKVIAFLQTLSSSTYQSDRLKQENARLKQEVEQLTKEKASLEETVHELEQNSITMQEDYETLIKIMNRARKLVLFDEEEPSSTAFKMDRNGNLEKLAE
;
A
#
# COMPACT_ATOMS: atom_id res chain seq x y z
N MET A 1 -2.04 -27.50 -30.20
CA MET A 1 -3.20 -27.53 -29.27
C MET A 1 -2.78 -26.84 -27.99
N LYS A 2 -3.54 -25.86 -27.49
CA LYS A 2 -3.24 -25.20 -26.20
C LYS A 2 -3.61 -26.19 -25.09
N ASN A 3 -2.62 -26.72 -24.37
CA ASN A 3 -2.85 -27.57 -23.20
C ASN A 3 -3.69 -26.80 -22.17
N ARG A 4 -4.81 -27.40 -21.74
CA ARG A 4 -5.65 -26.84 -20.68
C ARG A 4 -4.96 -27.04 -19.33
N GLN A 5 -4.62 -25.94 -18.68
CA GLN A 5 -4.22 -25.90 -17.27
C GLN A 5 -5.50 -25.86 -16.42
N ASP A 6 -6.21 -26.99 -16.31
CA ASP A 6 -7.53 -27.03 -15.63
C ASP A 6 -7.42 -26.99 -14.09
N ALA A 7 -6.27 -27.33 -13.51
CA ALA A 7 -6.09 -27.31 -12.06
C ALA A 7 -5.56 -25.96 -11.56
N TRP A 8 -6.15 -25.44 -10.47
CA TRP A 8 -5.61 -24.32 -9.69
C TRP A 8 -4.74 -24.87 -8.56
N SER A 9 -3.51 -24.38 -8.43
CA SER A 9 -2.66 -24.66 -7.27
C SER A 9 -2.94 -23.69 -6.14
N GLU A 10 -2.53 -24.05 -4.93
CA GLU A 10 -2.57 -23.16 -3.76
C GLU A 10 -1.70 -21.91 -3.97
N GLU A 11 -0.57 -22.04 -4.66
CA GLU A 11 0.30 -20.92 -5.05
C GLU A 11 -0.43 -19.93 -5.97
N ASN A 12 -1.21 -20.41 -6.94
CA ASN A 12 -2.03 -19.56 -7.80
C ASN A 12 -3.09 -18.80 -7.01
N ASP A 13 -3.71 -19.46 -6.02
CA ASP A 13 -4.70 -18.84 -5.14
C ASP A 13 -4.08 -17.81 -4.21
N LEU A 14 -2.88 -18.06 -3.71
CA LEU A 14 -2.11 -17.14 -2.87
C LEU A 14 -1.73 -15.88 -3.65
N LEU A 15 -1.20 -16.04 -4.87
CA LEU A 15 -0.87 -14.94 -5.77
C LEU A 15 -2.11 -14.09 -6.11
N LEU A 16 -3.24 -14.75 -6.40
CA LEU A 16 -4.51 -14.09 -6.64
C LEU A 16 -4.97 -13.29 -5.40
N ALA A 17 -4.88 -13.89 -4.22
CA ALA A 17 -5.29 -13.23 -2.98
C ALA A 17 -4.43 -12.02 -2.65
N GLU A 18 -3.11 -12.15 -2.72
CA GLU A 18 -2.18 -11.07 -2.45
C GLU A 18 -2.44 -9.87 -3.38
N THR A 19 -2.53 -10.14 -4.69
CA THR A 19 -2.74 -9.09 -5.71
C THR A 19 -4.08 -8.39 -5.53
N VAL A 20 -5.16 -9.13 -5.28
CA VAL A 20 -6.48 -8.53 -5.03
C VAL A 20 -6.48 -7.70 -3.75
N LEU A 21 -5.88 -8.18 -2.66
CA LEU A 21 -5.81 -7.43 -1.40
C LEU A 21 -4.94 -6.17 -1.54
N ARG A 22 -3.83 -6.24 -2.30
CA ARG A 22 -3.01 -5.08 -2.68
C ARG A 22 -3.83 -4.02 -3.42
N HIS A 23 -4.51 -4.38 -4.52
CA HIS A 23 -5.36 -3.45 -5.26
C HIS A 23 -6.47 -2.82 -4.41
N VAL A 24 -7.06 -3.59 -3.49
CA VAL A 24 -8.09 -3.09 -2.58
C VAL A 24 -7.51 -2.07 -1.61
N ARG A 25 -6.36 -2.32 -0.99
CA ARG A 25 -5.65 -1.36 -0.13
C ARG A 25 -5.26 -0.11 -0.92
N GLU A 26 -4.80 -0.32 -2.14
CA GLU A 26 -4.33 0.70 -3.06
C GLU A 26 -5.45 1.51 -3.72
N GLY A 27 -6.71 1.18 -3.45
CA GLY A 27 -7.87 1.88 -3.97
C GLY A 27 -8.12 1.68 -5.47
N SER A 28 -7.39 0.75 -6.08
CA SER A 28 -7.62 0.26 -7.43
C SER A 28 -8.85 -0.67 -7.47
N THR A 29 -9.19 -1.18 -8.64
CA THR A 29 -10.34 -2.08 -8.85
C THR A 29 -9.90 -3.54 -8.80
N GLN A 30 -10.84 -4.44 -8.47
CA GLN A 30 -10.59 -5.88 -8.54
C GLN A 30 -10.39 -6.37 -9.98
N LEU A 31 -11.00 -5.69 -10.96
CA LEU A 31 -10.83 -6.02 -12.38
C LEU A 31 -9.37 -5.87 -12.82
N ASN A 32 -8.73 -4.76 -12.43
CA ASN A 32 -7.31 -4.55 -12.72
C ASN A 32 -6.43 -5.62 -12.04
N ALA A 33 -6.79 -6.03 -10.81
CA ALA A 33 -6.09 -7.11 -10.12
C ALA A 33 -6.24 -8.46 -10.86
N PHE A 34 -7.43 -8.76 -11.39
CA PHE A 34 -7.66 -10.00 -12.13
C PHE A 34 -6.97 -10.03 -13.49
N GLU A 35 -6.82 -8.88 -14.14
CA GLU A 35 -6.04 -8.73 -15.36
C GLU A 35 -4.55 -8.97 -15.09
N GLU A 36 -4.00 -8.32 -14.06
CA GLU A 36 -2.61 -8.50 -13.66
C GLU A 36 -2.26 -9.97 -13.33
N VAL A 37 -3.11 -10.65 -12.55
CA VAL A 37 -2.92 -12.07 -12.20
C VAL A 37 -3.18 -12.98 -13.42
N GLY A 38 -4.11 -12.60 -14.28
CA GLY A 38 -4.40 -13.33 -15.52
C GLY A 38 -3.17 -13.39 -16.42
N ASP A 39 -2.51 -12.26 -16.61
CA ASP A 39 -1.28 -12.19 -17.41
C ASP A 39 -0.14 -13.02 -16.81
N GLN A 40 0.03 -12.98 -15.48
CA GLN A 40 1.06 -13.76 -14.79
C GLN A 40 0.81 -15.27 -14.85
N LEU A 41 -0.43 -15.71 -14.65
CA LEU A 41 -0.81 -17.13 -14.66
C LEU A 41 -1.13 -17.67 -16.06
N ASN A 42 -1.00 -16.83 -17.10
CA ASN A 42 -1.43 -17.13 -18.47
C ASN A 42 -2.91 -17.61 -18.54
N ARG A 43 -3.78 -16.98 -17.74
CA ARG A 43 -5.23 -17.24 -17.66
C ARG A 43 -6.04 -15.99 -17.99
N THR A 44 -7.33 -16.16 -18.27
CA THR A 44 -8.21 -15.00 -18.51
C THR A 44 -8.58 -14.32 -17.20
N SER A 45 -8.71 -12.99 -17.20
CA SER A 45 -9.15 -12.21 -16.03
C SER A 45 -10.51 -12.68 -15.50
N ALA A 46 -11.38 -13.16 -16.40
CA ALA A 46 -12.65 -13.79 -16.02
C ALA A 46 -12.44 -15.07 -15.19
N ALA A 47 -11.51 -15.94 -15.57
CA ALA A 47 -11.22 -17.17 -14.81
C ALA A 47 -10.67 -16.87 -13.41
N CYS A 48 -9.79 -15.87 -13.28
CA CYS A 48 -9.30 -15.37 -12.00
C CYS A 48 -10.47 -14.83 -11.14
N GLY A 49 -11.39 -14.09 -11.74
CA GLY A 49 -12.60 -13.59 -11.07
C GLY A 49 -13.52 -14.70 -10.57
N PHE A 50 -13.72 -15.76 -11.35
CA PHE A 50 -14.50 -16.93 -10.91
C PHE A 50 -13.83 -17.66 -9.75
N ARG A 51 -12.51 -17.93 -9.84
CA ARG A 51 -11.76 -18.60 -8.77
C ARG A 51 -11.80 -17.79 -7.47
N TRP A 52 -11.61 -16.48 -7.59
CA TRP A 52 -11.69 -15.56 -6.45
C TRP A 52 -13.05 -15.66 -5.75
N ASN A 53 -14.15 -15.53 -6.49
CA ASN A 53 -15.48 -15.51 -5.89
C ASN A 53 -15.93 -16.87 -5.34
N ALA A 54 -15.49 -17.97 -5.95
CA ALA A 54 -15.94 -19.31 -5.58
C ALA A 54 -15.19 -19.91 -4.37
N VAL A 55 -13.88 -19.62 -4.21
CA VAL A 55 -13.05 -20.30 -3.21
C VAL A 55 -12.22 -19.30 -2.40
N VAL A 56 -11.37 -18.52 -3.08
CA VAL A 56 -10.32 -17.74 -2.40
C VAL A 56 -10.92 -16.64 -1.52
N ARG A 57 -11.97 -15.95 -1.96
CA ARG A 57 -12.61 -14.87 -1.19
C ARG A 57 -13.08 -15.31 0.19
N HIS A 58 -13.55 -16.55 0.33
CA HIS A 58 -14.07 -17.07 1.60
C HIS A 58 -12.95 -17.27 2.61
N GLN A 59 -11.77 -17.71 2.15
CA GLN A 59 -10.60 -17.89 3.00
C GLN A 59 -10.01 -16.54 3.46
N TYR A 60 -10.07 -15.52 2.61
CA TYR A 60 -9.45 -14.21 2.86
C TYR A 60 -10.45 -13.10 3.27
N GLU A 61 -11.64 -13.44 3.76
CA GLU A 61 -12.67 -12.44 4.11
C GLU A 61 -12.21 -11.44 5.18
N LYS A 62 -11.55 -11.93 6.23
CA LYS A 62 -11.00 -11.09 7.30
C LYS A 62 -9.93 -10.13 6.76
N ALA A 63 -9.05 -10.63 5.90
CA ALA A 63 -8.00 -9.83 5.26
C ALA A 63 -8.60 -8.78 4.31
N LEU A 64 -9.67 -9.12 3.60
CA LEU A 64 -10.40 -8.21 2.72
C LEU A 64 -11.09 -7.08 3.50
N ALA A 65 -11.66 -7.39 4.67
CA ALA A 65 -12.24 -6.38 5.55
C ALA A 65 -11.16 -5.39 6.06
N LEU A 66 -10.00 -5.91 6.46
CA LEU A 66 -8.87 -5.10 6.89
C LEU A 66 -8.35 -4.21 5.74
N ALA A 67 -8.19 -4.77 4.55
CA ALA A 67 -7.77 -4.05 3.35
C ALA A 67 -8.72 -2.90 2.99
N LYS A 68 -10.04 -3.12 3.10
CA LYS A 68 -11.06 -2.07 2.89
C LYS A 68 -10.99 -0.98 3.96
N LYS A 69 -10.76 -1.35 5.22
CA LYS A 69 -10.56 -0.37 6.31
C LYS A 69 -9.33 0.50 6.05
N GLN A 70 -8.23 -0.10 5.63
CA GLN A 70 -7.00 0.60 5.25
C GLN A 70 -7.22 1.54 4.06
N ARG A 71 -7.92 1.09 3.00
CA ARG A 71 -8.30 1.96 1.88
C ARG A 71 -9.07 3.19 2.35
N LYS A 72 -10.08 3.01 3.22
CA LYS A 72 -10.90 4.10 3.76
C LYS A 72 -10.07 5.09 4.58
N GLN A 73 -9.22 4.59 5.47
CA GLN A 73 -8.32 5.42 6.28
C GLN A 73 -7.34 6.21 5.40
N ARG A 74 -6.74 5.55 4.40
CA ARG A 74 -5.82 6.17 3.46
C ARG A 74 -6.51 7.23 2.60
N ASN A 75 -7.73 7.00 2.13
CA ASN A 75 -8.50 7.99 1.37
C ASN A 75 -8.84 9.23 2.22
N ARG A 76 -9.08 9.06 3.52
CA ARG A 76 -9.32 10.16 4.47
C ARG A 76 -8.04 10.99 4.70
N LEU A 77 -6.88 10.34 4.82
CA LEU A 77 -5.59 11.03 4.96
C LEU A 77 -5.18 11.76 3.68
N LEU A 78 -5.42 11.18 2.50
CA LEU A 78 -5.09 11.79 1.21
C LEU A 78 -6.06 12.93 0.79
N GLY A 79 -6.97 13.36 1.66
CA GLY A 79 -7.93 14.43 1.35
C GLY A 79 -8.91 14.10 0.21
N LYS A 80 -8.98 12.83 -0.23
CA LYS A 80 -9.96 12.35 -1.22
C LYS A 80 -11.30 12.06 -0.53
N GLU A 81 -11.83 13.05 0.18
CA GLU A 81 -13.21 13.12 0.70
C GLU A 81 -14.22 13.40 -0.45
N GLN A 82 -14.04 12.78 -1.62
CA GLN A 82 -15.03 12.80 -2.72
C GLN A 82 -15.13 11.43 -3.39
N GLY A 83 -15.10 10.35 -2.62
CA GLY A 83 -15.37 9.00 -3.09
C GLY A 83 -16.76 8.52 -2.65
N GLY A 84 -17.83 9.04 -3.25
CA GLY A 84 -19.16 8.40 -3.16
C GLY A 84 -20.41 9.28 -3.23
N LYS A 85 -20.31 10.62 -3.14
CA LYS A 85 -21.45 11.49 -3.47
C LYS A 85 -21.26 12.01 -4.87
N LYS A 86 -22.14 11.60 -5.78
CA LYS A 86 -22.34 12.23 -7.09
C LYS A 86 -22.35 13.75 -6.84
N LYS A 87 -21.37 14.47 -7.39
CA LYS A 87 -21.33 15.93 -7.35
C LYS A 87 -22.59 16.39 -8.06
N LEU A 88 -23.58 16.88 -7.31
CA LEU A 88 -24.78 17.47 -7.88
C LEU A 88 -24.28 18.71 -8.64
N LEU A 89 -24.32 18.66 -9.97
CA LEU A 89 -23.85 19.73 -10.86
C LEU A 89 -24.70 21.00 -10.74
N TYR A 90 -25.82 20.92 -10.04
CA TYR A 90 -26.78 21.99 -9.87
C TYR A 90 -27.27 22.01 -8.43
N GLN A 91 -27.00 23.10 -7.73
CA GLN A 91 -27.77 23.52 -6.57
C GLN A 91 -28.58 24.74 -7.02
N PRO A 92 -29.91 24.62 -7.21
CA PRO A 92 -30.72 25.80 -7.40
C PRO A 92 -30.57 26.69 -6.16
N PRO A 93 -30.49 28.03 -6.32
CA PRO A 93 -30.60 28.94 -5.18
C PRO A 93 -31.93 28.63 -4.50
N VAL A 94 -31.90 28.24 -3.22
CA VAL A 94 -33.11 28.15 -2.43
C VAL A 94 -33.54 29.58 -2.12
N PRO A 95 -34.72 30.03 -2.59
CA PRO A 95 -35.23 31.34 -2.23
C PRO A 95 -35.45 31.40 -0.71
N SER A 96 -35.15 32.55 -0.11
CA SER A 96 -35.45 32.78 1.31
C SER A 96 -36.96 32.73 1.53
N ILE A 97 -37.38 32.39 2.75
CA ILE A 97 -38.80 32.22 3.13
C ILE A 97 -39.64 33.49 2.87
N GLU A 98 -38.99 34.65 2.74
CA GLU A 98 -39.61 35.93 2.41
C GLU A 98 -39.98 36.05 0.91
N GLU A 99 -39.35 35.29 0.01
CA GLU A 99 -39.56 35.37 -1.44
C GLU A 99 -40.75 34.51 -1.93
N VAL A 100 -41.19 33.51 -1.14
CA VAL A 100 -42.33 32.64 -1.50
C VAL A 100 -43.70 33.28 -1.27
N GLU A 101 -43.79 34.32 -0.43
CA GLU A 101 -45.05 34.99 -0.09
C GLU A 101 -45.41 36.13 -1.06
N ALA A 102 -44.45 36.58 -1.88
CA ALA A 102 -44.63 37.70 -2.82
C ALA A 102 -44.98 37.29 -4.26
N MET A 103 -45.10 35.99 -4.58
CA MET A 103 -45.29 35.50 -5.96
C MET A 103 -46.72 35.07 -6.33
N SER A 104 -47.74 35.77 -5.83
CA SER A 104 -49.09 35.70 -6.40
C SER A 104 -49.24 36.69 -7.58
N LEU A 105 -49.20 36.13 -8.81
CA LEU A 105 -49.54 36.62 -10.17
C LEU A 105 -50.32 37.95 -10.31
N PRO A 106 -50.17 38.77 -11.39
CA PRO A 106 -50.18 38.31 -12.80
C PRO A 106 -49.28 39.05 -13.84
N LEU A 107 -49.16 38.42 -15.02
CA LEU A 107 -48.54 38.87 -16.29
C LEU A 107 -49.19 40.16 -16.90
N PRO A 108 -48.81 40.62 -18.12
CA PRO A 108 -47.59 41.32 -18.55
C PRO A 108 -47.94 42.66 -19.26
N ASN A 109 -47.04 43.66 -19.31
CA ASN A 109 -46.83 44.49 -20.51
C ASN A 109 -45.78 45.59 -20.28
N ASP A 110 -44.98 45.76 -21.34
CA ASP A 110 -44.41 47.00 -21.87
C ASP A 110 -43.37 47.82 -21.07
N ILE A 111 -42.14 47.74 -21.61
CA ILE A 111 -41.30 48.87 -22.04
C ILE A 111 -40.37 49.57 -21.01
N GLU A 112 -39.21 49.92 -21.56
CA GLU A 112 -38.20 50.90 -21.11
C GLU A 112 -37.10 50.46 -20.13
N VAL A 113 -35.98 50.06 -20.75
CA VAL A 113 -34.63 50.13 -20.19
C VAL A 113 -34.18 51.60 -20.26
N GLU A 114 -34.22 52.30 -19.14
CA GLU A 114 -33.46 53.55 -18.96
C GLU A 114 -32.55 53.42 -17.74
N THR A 115 -31.26 53.43 -18.03
CA THR A 115 -30.15 53.38 -17.08
C THR A 115 -30.02 54.72 -16.36
N GLU A 116 -30.49 54.80 -15.11
CA GLU A 116 -30.15 55.88 -14.18
C GLU A 116 -29.20 55.41 -13.06
N GLN A 117 -27.96 55.87 -13.20
CA GLN A 117 -27.07 56.41 -12.16
C GLN A 117 -27.32 55.97 -10.70
N LEU A 118 -26.39 55.16 -10.18
CA LEU A 118 -26.22 54.89 -8.75
C LEU A 118 -25.68 56.11 -8.00
N PRO A 119 -26.32 56.56 -6.90
CA PRO A 119 -25.63 57.17 -5.79
C PRO A 119 -25.60 56.15 -4.64
N TYR A 120 -24.54 55.34 -4.53
CA TYR A 120 -24.39 54.48 -3.35
C TYR A 120 -23.95 55.34 -2.15
N ARG A 121 -24.95 55.64 -1.32
CA ARG A 121 -24.81 56.24 0.00
C ARG A 121 -23.93 55.35 0.86
N ALA A 122 -22.79 55.89 1.31
CA ALA A 122 -22.02 55.30 2.39
C ALA A 122 -22.87 55.32 3.67
N SER A 123 -23.47 54.19 4.02
CA SER A 123 -24.01 53.95 5.35
C SER A 123 -22.92 53.32 6.21
N SER A 124 -22.17 54.18 6.88
CA SER A 124 -21.43 53.85 8.09
C SER A 124 -22.43 53.47 9.18
N THR A 125 -22.78 52.18 9.27
CA THR A 125 -23.36 51.64 10.50
C THR A 125 -22.23 51.50 11.50
N GLN A 126 -22.02 52.54 12.30
CA GLN A 126 -21.40 52.38 13.61
C GLN A 126 -22.35 51.49 14.41
N GLU A 127 -22.19 50.18 14.30
CA GLU A 127 -22.74 49.25 15.29
C GLU A 127 -21.95 49.49 16.58
N ASP A 128 -22.53 50.26 17.49
CA ASP A 128 -22.01 50.34 18.86
C ASP A 128 -21.84 48.93 19.41
N MET A 129 -20.64 48.66 19.91
CA MET A 129 -20.27 47.38 20.51
C MET A 129 -21.14 47.12 21.74
N SER A 130 -22.23 46.37 21.56
CA SER A 130 -23.11 46.00 22.67
C SER A 130 -22.35 45.13 23.67
N MET A 131 -22.69 45.29 24.95
CA MET A 131 -22.11 44.50 26.04
C MET A 131 -22.30 43.00 25.80
N GLU A 132 -23.40 42.55 25.19
CA GLU A 132 -23.57 41.14 24.79
C GLU A 132 -22.54 40.70 23.73
N LYS A 133 -22.20 41.55 22.75
CA LYS A 133 -21.17 41.23 21.74
C LYS A 133 -19.78 41.07 22.40
N VAL A 134 -19.46 41.89 23.40
CA VAL A 134 -18.21 41.75 24.19
C VAL A 134 -18.20 40.44 24.98
N ILE A 135 -19.31 40.08 25.65
CA ILE A 135 -19.42 38.84 26.40
C ILE A 135 -19.29 37.62 25.48
N ALA A 136 -19.97 37.62 24.34
CA ALA A 136 -19.86 36.57 23.33
C ALA A 136 -18.43 36.44 22.79
N PHE A 137 -17.75 37.57 22.54
CA PHE A 137 -16.35 37.58 22.12
C PHE A 137 -15.42 37.01 23.18
N LEU A 138 -15.56 37.39 24.45
CA LEU A 138 -14.74 36.89 25.55
C LEU A 138 -14.97 35.39 25.81
N GLN A 139 -16.21 34.90 25.69
CA GLN A 139 -16.53 33.46 25.76
C GLN A 139 -15.91 32.69 24.58
N THR A 140 -15.94 33.25 23.38
CA THR A 140 -15.30 32.68 22.20
C THR A 140 -13.77 32.69 22.33
N LEU A 141 -13.20 33.76 22.89
CA LEU A 141 -11.76 33.87 23.13
C LEU A 141 -11.29 32.88 24.20
N SER A 142 -12.06 32.70 25.27
CA SER A 142 -11.83 31.67 26.29
C SER A 142 -11.82 30.28 25.67
N SER A 143 -12.87 29.91 24.93
CA SER A 143 -12.95 28.59 24.27
C SER A 143 -11.86 28.39 23.21
N SER A 144 -11.51 29.43 22.45
CA SER A 144 -10.38 29.42 21.51
C SER A 144 -9.04 29.23 22.21
N THR A 145 -8.88 29.77 23.42
CA THR A 145 -7.65 29.60 24.21
C THR A 145 -7.51 28.15 24.68
N TYR A 146 -8.58 27.54 25.21
CA TYR A 146 -8.58 26.13 25.57
C TYR A 146 -8.35 25.21 24.36
N GLN A 147 -8.93 25.53 23.20
CA GLN A 147 -8.67 24.80 21.95
C GLN A 147 -7.20 24.94 21.52
N SER A 148 -6.62 26.14 21.61
CA SER A 148 -5.21 26.39 21.30
C SER A 148 -4.28 25.58 22.20
N ASP A 149 -4.55 25.54 23.51
CA ASP A 149 -3.73 24.80 24.46
C ASP A 149 -3.84 23.29 24.26
N ARG A 150 -5.05 22.78 23.96
CA ARG A 150 -5.25 21.38 23.58
C ARG A 150 -4.48 21.02 22.29
N LEU A 151 -4.54 21.87 21.27
CA LEU A 151 -3.82 21.67 20.01
C LEU A 151 -2.29 21.72 20.18
N LYS A 152 -1.80 22.58 21.08
CA LYS A 152 -0.36 22.63 21.44
C LYS A 152 0.08 21.36 22.15
N GLN A 153 -0.71 20.86 23.10
CA GLN A 153 -0.40 19.63 23.82
C GLN A 153 -0.42 18.41 22.88
N GLU A 154 -1.39 18.36 21.97
CA GLU A 154 -1.45 17.31 20.93
C GLU A 154 -0.24 17.41 19.98
N ASN A 155 0.14 18.60 19.54
CA ASN A 155 1.36 18.80 18.75
C ASN A 155 2.62 18.34 19.48
N ALA A 156 2.76 18.65 20.77
CA ALA A 156 3.91 18.23 21.57
C ALA A 156 3.97 16.70 21.66
N ARG A 157 2.84 16.04 21.91
CA ARG A 157 2.72 14.59 21.93
C ARG A 157 3.05 13.98 20.56
N LEU A 158 2.47 14.51 19.49
CA LEU A 158 2.73 14.02 18.12
C LEU A 158 4.20 14.15 17.74
N LYS A 159 4.87 15.23 18.15
CA LYS A 159 6.32 15.40 17.94
C LYS A 159 7.14 14.33 18.67
N GLN A 160 6.80 14.02 19.92
CA GLN A 160 7.45 12.95 20.67
C GLN A 160 7.23 11.57 20.03
N GLU A 161 6.01 11.30 19.57
CA GLU A 161 5.68 10.04 18.90
C GLU A 161 6.42 9.89 17.57
N VAL A 162 6.53 10.97 16.79
CA VAL A 162 7.35 11.01 15.58
C VAL A 162 8.81 10.75 15.91
N GLU A 163 9.37 11.39 16.93
CA GLU A 163 10.76 11.15 17.34
C GLU A 163 10.99 9.68 17.74
N GLN A 164 10.09 9.11 18.55
CA GLN A 164 10.18 7.73 18.98
C GLN A 164 10.10 6.76 17.78
N LEU A 165 9.13 6.95 16.89
CA LEU A 165 8.99 6.13 15.68
C LEU A 165 10.21 6.25 14.76
N THR A 166 10.82 7.43 14.65
CA THR A 166 12.04 7.60 13.84
C THR A 166 13.24 6.87 14.44
N LYS A 167 13.38 6.84 15.76
CA LYS A 167 14.43 6.07 16.44
C LYS A 167 14.22 4.57 16.28
N GLU A 168 12.99 4.10 16.47
CA GLU A 168 12.65 2.68 16.28
C GLU A 168 12.89 2.24 14.84
N LYS A 169 12.46 3.06 13.87
CA LYS A 169 12.74 2.82 12.45
C LYS A 169 14.23 2.70 12.17
N ALA A 170 15.04 3.63 12.68
CA ALA A 170 16.49 3.58 12.49
C ALA A 170 17.11 2.30 13.08
N SER A 171 16.67 1.89 14.29
CA SER A 171 17.16 0.64 14.90
C SER A 171 16.75 -0.61 14.13
N LEU A 172 15.53 -0.62 13.57
CA LEU A 172 15.05 -1.72 12.74
C LEU A 172 15.82 -1.79 11.42
N GLU A 173 16.09 -0.64 10.80
CA GLU A 173 16.91 -0.59 9.58
C GLU A 173 18.34 -1.10 9.83
N GLU A 174 18.95 -0.77 10.97
CA GLU A 174 20.27 -1.29 11.36
C GLU A 174 20.26 -2.81 11.56
N THR A 175 19.29 -3.34 12.31
CA THR A 175 19.16 -4.80 12.51
C THR A 175 18.88 -5.57 11.23
N VAL A 176 18.08 -5.01 10.32
CA VAL A 176 17.86 -5.61 8.99
C VAL A 176 19.17 -5.66 8.22
N HIS A 177 19.93 -4.56 8.23
CA HIS A 177 21.22 -4.51 7.54
C HIS A 177 22.22 -5.55 8.10
N GLU A 178 22.29 -5.69 9.42
CA GLU A 178 23.14 -6.69 10.07
C GLU A 178 22.73 -8.12 9.69
N LEU A 179 21.42 -8.42 9.67
CA LEU A 179 20.91 -9.73 9.25
C LEU A 179 21.19 -10.02 7.77
N GLU A 180 21.09 -9.02 6.90
CA GLU A 180 21.44 -9.14 5.49
C GLU A 180 22.93 -9.46 5.31
N GLN A 181 23.82 -8.74 6.00
CA GLN A 181 25.25 -9.02 5.98
C GLN A 181 25.55 -10.44 6.48
N ASN A 182 24.96 -10.84 7.61
CA ASN A 182 25.14 -12.19 8.15
C ASN A 182 24.64 -13.27 7.18
N SER A 183 23.52 -13.02 6.48
CA SER A 183 23.01 -13.95 5.47
C SER A 183 23.95 -14.08 4.28
N ILE A 184 24.58 -12.98 3.85
CA ILE A 184 25.59 -12.99 2.77
C ILE A 184 26.81 -13.81 3.20
N THR A 185 27.36 -13.54 4.39
CA THR A 185 28.49 -14.30 4.93
C THR A 185 28.16 -15.80 5.04
N MET A 186 26.97 -16.14 5.54
CA MET A 186 26.54 -17.54 5.63
C MET A 186 26.42 -18.20 4.24
N GLN A 187 26.00 -17.45 3.22
CA GLN A 187 25.94 -17.94 1.84
C GLN A 187 27.34 -18.17 1.25
N GLU A 188 28.30 -17.28 1.51
CA GLU A 188 29.70 -17.44 1.10
C GLU A 188 30.36 -18.65 1.77
N ASP A 189 30.11 -18.84 3.07
CA ASP A 189 30.58 -20.00 3.83
C ASP A 189 29.95 -21.30 3.29
N TYR A 190 28.65 -21.28 2.99
CA TYR A 190 27.96 -22.41 2.37
C TYR A 190 28.56 -22.76 1.00
N GLU A 191 28.81 -21.76 0.14
CA GLU A 191 29.45 -21.98 -1.16
C GLU A 191 30.85 -22.57 -1.00
N THR A 192 31.62 -22.09 -0.02
CA THR A 192 32.95 -22.61 0.30
C THR A 192 32.89 -24.06 0.77
N LEU A 193 31.94 -24.39 1.65
CA LEU A 193 31.70 -25.77 2.10
C LEU A 193 31.36 -26.69 0.93
N ILE A 194 30.49 -26.26 0.01
CA ILE A 194 30.12 -27.01 -1.18
C ILE A 194 31.33 -27.20 -2.10
N LYS A 195 32.18 -26.19 -2.30
CA LYS A 195 33.43 -26.32 -3.07
C LYS A 195 34.38 -27.35 -2.44
N ILE A 196 34.55 -27.32 -1.12
CA ILE A 196 35.37 -28.31 -0.40
C ILE A 196 34.78 -29.71 -0.55
N MET A 197 33.47 -29.85 -0.37
CA MET A 197 32.77 -31.14 -0.49
C MET A 197 32.89 -31.72 -1.90
N ASN A 198 32.72 -30.90 -2.94
CA ASN A 198 32.90 -31.32 -4.33
C ASN A 198 34.37 -31.68 -4.64
N ARG A 199 35.33 -30.95 -4.06
CA ARG A 199 36.76 -31.30 -4.18
C ARG A 199 37.09 -32.63 -3.48
N ALA A 200 36.55 -32.86 -2.29
CA ALA A 200 36.70 -34.11 -1.56
C ALA A 200 36.08 -35.28 -2.33
N ARG A 201 34.85 -35.11 -2.85
CA ARG A 201 34.19 -36.09 -3.72
C ARG A 201 35.04 -36.42 -4.95
N LYS A 202 35.63 -35.40 -5.58
CA LYS A 202 36.52 -35.56 -6.73
C LYS A 202 37.76 -36.39 -6.39
N LEU A 203 38.42 -36.11 -5.26
CA LEU A 203 39.58 -36.88 -4.81
C LEU A 203 39.24 -38.36 -4.53
N VAL A 204 38.12 -38.63 -3.86
CA VAL A 204 37.68 -40.01 -3.59
C VAL A 204 37.39 -40.79 -4.88
N LEU A 205 36.75 -40.14 -5.87
CA LEU A 205 36.52 -40.77 -7.18
C LEU A 205 37.83 -41.09 -7.93
N PHE A 206 38.86 -40.24 -7.82
CA PHE A 206 40.16 -40.50 -8.45
C PHE A 206 40.99 -41.56 -7.72
N ASP A 207 40.82 -41.74 -6.41
CA ASP A 207 41.43 -42.84 -5.64
C ASP A 207 40.84 -44.21 -6.04
N GLU A 208 39.63 -44.27 -6.60
CA GLU A 208 39.05 -45.53 -7.11
C GLU A 208 39.49 -45.88 -8.54
N GLU A 209 40.02 -44.93 -9.33
CA GLU A 209 40.51 -45.14 -10.70
C GLU A 209 42.02 -45.48 -10.79
N GLU A 210 42.80 -45.37 -9.70
CA GLU A 210 44.19 -45.88 -9.64
C GLU A 210 44.28 -47.23 -8.91
N PRO A 211 44.25 -48.37 -9.62
CA PRO A 211 44.95 -49.56 -9.19
C PRO A 211 46.30 -49.60 -9.91
N SER A 212 47.22 -48.65 -9.65
CA SER A 212 48.62 -48.85 -10.06
C SER A 212 49.44 -49.40 -8.90
N SER A 213 48.99 -50.49 -8.29
CA SER A 213 49.90 -51.40 -7.61
C SER A 213 50.72 -52.11 -8.69
N THR A 214 51.72 -51.44 -9.25
CA THR A 214 52.66 -52.10 -10.16
C THR A 214 53.42 -53.13 -9.32
N ALA A 215 52.98 -54.39 -9.36
CA ALA A 215 53.56 -55.47 -8.58
C ALA A 215 54.94 -55.79 -9.15
N PHE A 216 55.98 -55.48 -8.39
CA PHE A 216 57.35 -55.89 -8.71
C PHE A 216 57.59 -57.28 -8.12
N LYS A 217 58.09 -58.21 -8.92
CA LYS A 217 58.54 -59.52 -8.43
C LYS A 217 60.06 -59.53 -8.40
N MET A 218 60.62 -60.00 -7.29
CA MET A 218 62.06 -60.15 -7.12
C MET A 218 62.51 -61.47 -7.75
N ASP A 219 63.47 -61.41 -8.69
CA ASP A 219 64.08 -62.60 -9.26
C ASP A 219 65.10 -63.21 -8.27
N ARG A 220 65.51 -64.47 -8.47
CA ARG A 220 66.45 -65.21 -7.58
C ARG A 220 67.80 -64.52 -7.38
N ASN A 221 68.14 -63.56 -8.24
CA ASN A 221 69.37 -62.77 -8.17
C ASN A 221 69.19 -61.42 -7.44
N GLY A 222 68.00 -61.12 -6.90
CA GLY A 222 67.73 -59.92 -6.10
C GLY A 222 67.37 -58.66 -6.89
N ASN A 223 67.28 -58.74 -8.22
CA ASN A 223 66.77 -57.63 -9.04
C ASN A 223 65.22 -57.64 -9.08
N LEU A 224 64.63 -56.45 -9.02
CA LEU A 224 63.18 -56.22 -9.09
C LEU A 224 62.78 -55.90 -10.54
N GLU A 225 62.04 -56.79 -11.19
CA GLU A 225 61.42 -56.51 -12.49
C GLU A 225 59.95 -56.10 -12.32
N LYS A 226 59.53 -55.11 -13.12
CA LYS A 226 58.14 -54.67 -13.19
C LYS A 226 57.38 -55.69 -14.02
N LEU A 227 56.38 -56.36 -13.44
CA LEU A 227 55.46 -57.17 -14.23
C LEU A 227 54.65 -56.20 -15.10
N ALA A 228 54.90 -56.24 -16.41
CA ALA A 228 54.03 -55.59 -17.38
C ALA A 228 52.74 -56.41 -17.49
N GLU A 229 51.62 -55.70 -17.56
CA GLU A 229 50.30 -56.27 -17.86
C GLU A 229 50.26 -56.90 -19.27
#